data_AF-A0A080YXA7-F1
#
_entry.id   AF-A0A080YXA7-F1
#
_cell.length_a   1.000
_cell.length_b   1.000
_cell.length_c   1.000
_cell.angle_alpha   90.00
_cell.angle_beta   90.00
_cell.angle_gamma   90.00
#
_symmetry.space_group_name_H-M   'P 1'
#
loop_
_entity.id
_entity.type
_entity.pdbx_description
1 polymer ?
#
loop_
_entity_poly.entity_id
_entity_poly.type
_entity_poly.pdbx_seq_one_letter_code
_entity_poly.pdbx_strand_id
1 'polypeptide(L)'
;MSDVESISKKLQSEGLNLLDARDLLDGLLEIKPSFTNYIAPTADIVHSPDFESGVVKVLGGHESDLSRAEKEALRPFRQMTSRSRSPEEDPTKLGFADRILKRRKVQAETSAYVMLSAIPPTSNKVERLFSMARMIMRYERNRLSPLMLEMLLFLKINSSYWDVTTVDAVI
;
A
#
# COMPACT_ATOMS: atom_id res chain seq x y z
N MET A 1 23.93 -5.11 16.89
CA MET A 1 23.05 -6.17 16.32
C MET A 1 21.62 -6.03 16.81
N SER A 2 21.38 -5.59 18.06
CA SER A 2 20.05 -5.28 18.60
C SER A 2 19.21 -4.36 17.71
N ASP A 3 19.82 -3.31 17.15
CA ASP A 3 19.08 -2.31 16.37
C ASP A 3 18.64 -2.86 15.01
N VAL A 4 19.50 -3.66 14.36
CA VAL A 4 19.17 -4.40 13.14
C VAL A 4 18.01 -5.38 13.38
N GLU A 5 18.05 -6.11 14.49
CA GLU A 5 16.99 -7.04 14.85
C GLU A 5 15.67 -6.32 15.14
N SER A 6 15.72 -5.19 15.86
CA SER A 6 14.57 -4.35 16.17
C SER A 6 13.89 -3.84 14.90
N ILE A 7 14.68 -3.29 13.96
CA ILE A 7 14.18 -2.78 12.68
C ILE A 7 13.61 -3.93 11.82
N SER A 8 14.30 -5.07 11.74
CA SER A 8 13.81 -6.25 11.03
C SER A 8 12.46 -6.74 11.57
N LYS A 9 12.30 -6.81 12.90
CA LYS A 9 11.02 -7.16 13.54
C LYS A 9 9.94 -6.12 13.24
N LYS A 10 10.29 -4.83 13.26
CA LYS A 10 9.34 -3.76 12.96
C LYS A 10 8.85 -3.85 11.51
N LEU A 11 9.74 -4.10 10.54
CA LEU A 11 9.39 -4.30 9.12
C LEU A 11 8.47 -5.51 8.88
N GLN A 12 8.40 -6.46 9.83
CA GLN A 12 7.47 -7.59 9.80
C GLN A 12 6.07 -7.28 10.37
N SER A 13 5.87 -6.09 10.93
CA SER A 13 4.56 -5.66 11.45
C SER A 13 3.59 -5.28 10.32
N GLU A 14 2.31 -5.45 10.60
CA GLU A 14 1.23 -5.05 9.68
C GLU A 14 1.01 -3.54 9.73
N GLY A 15 0.58 -2.95 8.61
CA GLY A 15 0.17 -1.55 8.53
C GLY A 15 1.29 -0.53 8.28
N LEU A 16 2.53 -0.97 8.10
CA LEU A 16 3.59 -0.10 7.61
C LEU A 16 3.38 0.23 6.13
N ASN A 17 3.64 1.49 5.78
CA ASN A 17 3.71 1.94 4.40
C ASN A 17 5.18 2.08 3.95
N LEU A 18 5.40 2.48 2.68
CA LEU A 18 6.75 2.61 2.13
C LEU A 18 7.59 3.73 2.76
N LEU A 19 6.96 4.84 3.19
CA LEU A 19 7.64 5.90 3.92
C LEU A 19 8.15 5.39 5.27
N ASP A 20 7.31 4.73 6.06
CA ASP A 20 7.72 4.19 7.36
C ASP A 20 8.89 3.21 7.23
N ALA A 21 8.84 2.34 6.22
CA ALA A 21 9.92 1.41 5.94
C ALA A 21 11.21 2.13 5.54
N ARG A 22 11.09 3.23 4.78
CA ARG A 22 12.25 4.03 4.36
C ARG A 22 12.90 4.73 5.54
N ASP A 23 12.11 5.36 6.40
CA ASP A 23 12.59 6.02 7.62
C ASP A 23 13.38 5.04 8.52
N LEU A 24 12.90 3.81 8.65
CA LEU A 24 13.59 2.76 9.41
C LEU A 24 14.92 2.35 8.76
N LEU A 25 14.96 2.20 7.44
CA LEU A 25 16.18 1.81 6.72
C LEU A 25 17.22 2.93 6.70
N ASP A 26 16.78 4.18 6.52
CA ASP A 26 17.67 5.35 6.52
C ASP A 26 18.24 5.58 7.92
N GLY A 27 17.43 5.45 8.98
CA GLY A 27 17.93 5.45 10.36
C GLY A 27 18.93 4.33 10.64
N LEU A 28 18.79 3.16 10.00
CA LEU A 28 19.79 2.09 10.10
C LEU A 28 21.10 2.45 9.39
N LEU A 29 21.03 3.16 8.26
CA LEU A 29 22.22 3.60 7.53
C LEU A 29 23.04 4.62 8.32
N GLU A 30 22.41 5.49 9.10
CA GLU A 30 23.11 6.41 10.01
C GLU A 30 24.00 5.66 11.02
N ILE A 31 23.48 4.56 11.58
CA ILE A 31 24.20 3.74 12.57
C ILE A 31 25.17 2.78 11.88
N LYS A 32 24.83 2.30 10.67
CA LYS A 32 25.58 1.26 9.97
C LYS A 32 25.75 1.56 8.48
N PRO A 33 26.66 2.49 8.13
CA PRO A 33 26.92 2.87 6.73
C PRO A 33 27.43 1.72 5.84
N SER A 34 27.90 0.61 6.42
CA SER A 34 28.31 -0.58 5.66
C SER A 34 27.15 -1.24 4.90
N PHE A 35 25.89 -0.91 5.21
CA PHE A 35 24.72 -1.45 4.52
C PHE A 35 24.27 -0.64 3.30
N THR A 36 24.94 0.46 2.96
CA THR A 36 24.56 1.34 1.83
C THR A 36 24.31 0.57 0.54
N ASN A 37 25.15 -0.40 0.19
CA ASN A 37 25.00 -1.16 -1.05
C ASN A 37 23.80 -2.13 -1.06
N TYR A 38 23.09 -2.28 0.06
CA TYR A 38 21.98 -3.22 0.23
C TYR A 38 20.64 -2.57 0.50
N ILE A 39 20.62 -1.46 1.25
CA ILE A 39 19.36 -0.84 1.71
C ILE A 39 19.20 0.63 1.31
N ALA A 40 20.22 1.25 0.73
CA ALA A 40 20.10 2.63 0.27
C ALA A 40 19.05 2.73 -0.86
N PRO A 41 18.40 3.90 -1.02
CA PRO A 41 17.43 4.14 -2.09
C PRO A 41 18.00 3.91 -3.51
N THR A 42 19.32 4.01 -3.65
CA THR A 42 20.06 3.84 -4.91
C THR A 42 20.84 2.53 -4.97
N ALA A 43 20.58 1.58 -4.07
CA ALA A 43 21.27 0.28 -4.11
C ALA A 43 20.87 -0.52 -5.35
N ASP A 44 21.78 -1.31 -5.91
CA ASP A 44 21.56 -2.07 -7.15
C ASP A 44 20.39 -3.07 -7.06
N ILE A 45 20.02 -3.47 -5.85
CA ILE A 45 18.88 -4.36 -5.59
C ILE A 45 17.52 -3.67 -5.78
N VAL A 46 17.48 -2.34 -5.77
CA VAL A 46 16.25 -1.56 -5.94
C VAL A 46 15.81 -1.64 -7.40
N HIS A 47 14.72 -2.37 -7.64
CA HIS A 47 14.23 -2.63 -9.00
C HIS A 47 13.69 -1.37 -9.69
N SER A 48 13.01 -0.50 -8.93
CA SER A 48 12.31 0.68 -9.48
C SER A 48 12.58 1.92 -8.61
N PRO A 49 13.77 2.53 -8.68
CA PRO A 49 14.18 3.60 -7.77
C PRO A 49 13.29 4.85 -7.89
N ASP A 50 12.92 5.26 -9.12
CA ASP A 50 12.02 6.40 -9.33
C ASP A 50 10.61 6.15 -8.77
N PHE A 51 10.15 4.90 -8.80
CA PHE A 51 8.87 4.53 -8.23
C PHE A 51 8.91 4.61 -6.70
N GLU A 52 9.89 3.96 -6.07
CA GLU A 52 10.03 3.96 -4.61
C GLU A 52 10.22 5.38 -4.06
N SER A 53 11.14 6.16 -4.65
CA SER A 53 11.36 7.57 -4.30
C SER A 53 10.10 8.40 -4.46
N GLY A 54 9.39 8.24 -5.58
CA GLY A 54 8.14 8.94 -5.83
C GLY A 54 7.07 8.62 -4.77
N VAL A 55 6.89 7.35 -4.41
CA VAL A 55 5.92 6.95 -3.37
C VAL A 55 6.27 7.55 -2.02
N VAL A 56 7.54 7.49 -1.61
CA VAL A 56 8.02 8.08 -0.34
C VAL A 56 7.75 9.58 -0.30
N LYS A 57 8.05 10.32 -1.38
CA LYS A 57 7.77 11.76 -1.47
C LYS A 57 6.28 12.09 -1.35
N VAL A 58 5.41 11.35 -2.04
CA VAL A 58 3.96 11.59 -1.97
C VAL A 58 3.44 11.32 -0.55
N LEU A 59 3.84 10.20 0.05
CA LEU A 59 3.43 9.86 1.42
C LEU A 59 3.96 10.87 2.45
N GLY A 60 5.13 11.48 2.19
CA GLY A 60 5.71 12.55 3.02
C GLY A 60 5.15 13.96 2.74
N GLY A 61 4.21 14.12 1.81
CA GLY A 61 3.64 15.43 1.45
C GLY A 61 4.51 16.29 0.52
N HIS A 62 5.58 15.73 -0.03
CA HIS A 62 6.52 16.40 -0.94
C HIS A 62 6.16 16.21 -2.42
N GLU A 63 4.87 16.28 -2.76
CA GLU A 63 4.38 16.06 -4.14
C GLU A 63 4.89 17.09 -5.15
N SER A 64 5.18 18.31 -4.68
CA SER A 64 5.78 19.38 -5.49
C SER A 64 7.15 19.01 -6.04
N ASP A 65 7.89 18.17 -5.30
CA ASP A 65 9.31 17.88 -5.51
C ASP A 65 9.51 16.62 -6.38
N LEU A 66 8.42 16.11 -6.94
CA LEU A 66 8.44 14.97 -7.84
C LEU A 66 9.10 15.32 -9.18
N SER A 67 10.12 14.56 -9.52
CA SER A 67 10.82 14.59 -10.80
C SER A 67 9.89 14.12 -11.93
N ARG A 68 10.30 14.38 -13.18
CA ARG A 68 9.56 13.87 -14.34
C ARG A 68 9.53 12.34 -14.38
N ALA A 69 10.62 11.67 -13.99
CA ALA A 69 10.70 10.22 -13.98
C ALA A 69 9.78 9.62 -12.89
N GLU A 70 9.77 10.23 -11.70
CA GLU A 70 8.90 9.82 -10.59
C GLU A 70 7.42 9.99 -10.96
N LYS A 71 7.05 11.10 -11.62
CA LYS A 71 5.68 11.33 -12.12
C LYS A 71 5.24 10.28 -13.15
N GLU A 72 6.14 9.87 -14.05
CA GLU A 72 5.85 8.81 -15.01
C GLU A 72 5.71 7.45 -14.32
N ALA A 73 6.57 7.14 -13.35
CA ALA A 73 6.50 5.90 -12.58
C ALA A 73 5.20 5.79 -11.74
N LEU A 74 4.73 6.91 -11.19
CA LEU A 74 3.50 6.97 -10.40
C LEU A 74 2.21 7.13 -11.23
N ARG A 75 2.33 7.23 -12.56
CA ARG A 75 1.18 7.40 -13.46
C ARG A 75 0.03 6.41 -13.22
N PRO A 76 0.25 5.10 -12.93
CA PRO A 76 -0.84 4.16 -12.64
C PRO A 76 -1.67 4.52 -11.39
N PHE A 77 -1.07 5.23 -10.44
CA PHE A 77 -1.69 5.62 -9.18
C PHE A 77 -2.27 7.03 -9.20
N ARG A 78 -2.09 7.76 -10.31
CA ARG A 78 -2.68 9.08 -10.45
C ARG A 78 -4.19 8.94 -10.40
N GLN A 79 -4.85 9.78 -9.59
CA GLN A 79 -6.30 9.85 -9.62
C GLN A 79 -6.72 10.11 -11.06
N MET A 80 -7.39 9.14 -11.69
CA MET A 80 -8.23 9.47 -12.82
C MET A 80 -9.22 10.46 -12.26
N THR A 81 -9.11 11.71 -12.69
CA THR A 81 -10.23 12.64 -12.66
C THR A 81 -11.28 12.09 -13.62
N SER A 82 -11.87 10.94 -13.29
CA SER A 82 -13.31 10.89 -13.34
C SER A 82 -13.73 12.06 -12.46
N ARG A 83 -14.01 13.17 -13.12
CA ARG A 83 -15.25 13.86 -12.81
C ARG A 83 -16.28 12.74 -12.69
N SER A 84 -16.44 12.18 -11.50
CA SER A 84 -17.76 11.82 -11.06
C SER A 84 -18.52 13.12 -11.18
N ARG A 85 -19.07 13.32 -12.38
CA ARG A 85 -20.23 14.13 -12.62
C ARG A 85 -21.31 13.44 -11.79
N SER A 86 -21.21 13.60 -10.47
CA SER A 86 -22.40 13.88 -9.68
C SER A 86 -23.17 14.86 -10.54
N PRO A 87 -24.44 14.57 -10.88
CA PRO A 87 -25.21 15.43 -11.78
C PRO A 87 -24.94 16.84 -11.30
N GLU A 88 -24.43 17.71 -12.18
CA GLU A 88 -24.09 19.08 -11.84
C GLU A 88 -25.33 19.65 -11.15
N GLU A 89 -25.32 19.65 -9.81
CA GLU A 89 -26.40 20.24 -9.05
C GLU A 89 -26.26 21.70 -9.37
N ASP A 90 -27.20 22.14 -10.19
CA ASP A 90 -27.33 23.47 -10.75
C ASP A 90 -26.79 24.47 -9.72
N PRO A 91 -25.72 25.22 -10.02
CA PRO A 91 -25.04 26.05 -9.02
C PRO A 91 -25.99 27.08 -8.36
N THR A 92 -27.17 27.29 -8.93
CA THR A 92 -28.31 28.04 -8.40
C THR A 92 -29.00 27.40 -7.19
N LYS A 93 -28.81 26.09 -6.92
CA LYS A 93 -29.41 25.35 -5.79
C LYS A 93 -28.51 25.20 -4.56
N LEU A 94 -27.20 25.41 -4.70
CA LEU A 94 -26.26 25.35 -3.58
C LEU A 94 -26.19 26.71 -2.87
N GLY A 95 -26.50 26.71 -1.57
CA GLY A 95 -26.40 27.91 -0.73
C GLY A 95 -24.97 28.46 -0.68
N PHE A 96 -24.84 29.76 -0.39
CA PHE A 96 -23.53 30.44 -0.30
C PHE A 96 -22.59 29.76 0.70
N ALA A 97 -23.11 29.27 1.82
CA ALA A 97 -22.35 28.51 2.82
C ALA A 97 -21.82 27.18 2.25
N ASP A 98 -22.63 26.43 1.50
CA ASP A 98 -22.22 25.16 0.89
C ASP A 98 -21.14 25.35 -0.17
N ARG A 99 -21.20 26.46 -0.92
CA ARG A 99 -20.15 26.85 -1.86
C ARG A 99 -18.82 27.13 -1.15
N ILE A 100 -18.85 27.80 -0.01
CA ILE A 100 -17.66 28.06 0.82
C ILE A 100 -17.10 26.75 1.40
N LEU A 101 -17.96 25.89 1.93
CA LEU A 101 -17.56 24.61 2.51
C LEU A 101 -17.02 23.63 1.46
N LYS A 102 -17.62 23.55 0.26
CA LYS A 102 -17.08 22.77 -0.87
C LYS A 102 -15.71 23.29 -1.30
N ARG A 103 -15.54 24.61 -1.41
CA ARG A 103 -14.25 25.20 -1.80
C ARG A 103 -13.15 24.86 -0.78
N ARG A 104 -13.49 24.87 0.51
CA ARG A 104 -12.57 24.45 1.59
C ARG A 104 -12.23 22.95 1.52
N LYS A 105 -13.21 22.10 1.22
CA LYS A 105 -13.03 20.64 1.14
C LYS A 105 -12.22 20.20 -0.08
N VAL A 106 -12.29 20.94 -1.19
CA VAL A 106 -11.47 20.72 -2.39
C VAL A 106 -10.04 21.27 -2.20
N GLN A 107 -9.86 22.29 -1.37
CA GLN A 107 -8.54 22.81 -0.98
C GLN A 107 -7.85 22.00 0.13
N ALA A 108 -8.59 21.19 0.88
CA ALA A 108 -8.02 20.20 1.79
C ALA A 108 -7.45 19.05 0.94
N GLU A 109 -6.24 19.27 0.47
CA GLU A 109 -5.38 18.43 -0.38
C GLU A 109 -5.67 16.94 -0.27
N THR A 110 -6.52 16.43 -1.17
CA THR A 110 -6.43 15.02 -1.55
C THR A 110 -5.25 14.91 -2.50
N SER A 111 -4.22 14.16 -2.11
CA SER A 111 -3.06 13.81 -2.95
C SER A 111 -3.46 13.54 -4.40
N ALA A 112 -2.66 14.01 -5.37
CA ALA A 112 -2.91 13.69 -6.78
C ALA A 112 -2.82 12.19 -7.09
N TYR A 113 -2.27 11.41 -6.16
CA TYR A 113 -2.09 9.97 -6.24
C TYR A 113 -2.93 9.26 -5.17
N VAL A 114 -3.45 8.07 -5.50
CA VAL A 114 -4.30 7.27 -4.63
C VAL A 114 -3.70 5.89 -4.39
N MET A 115 -4.10 5.30 -3.26
CA MET A 115 -3.74 3.93 -2.87
C MET A 115 -2.25 3.67 -2.64
N LEU A 116 -1.40 4.71 -2.60
CA LEU A 116 0.03 4.53 -2.33
C LEU A 116 0.30 3.96 -0.93
N SER A 117 -0.50 4.34 0.07
CA SER A 117 -0.41 3.79 1.43
C SER A 117 -0.84 2.32 1.54
N ALA A 118 -1.56 1.80 0.55
CA ALA A 118 -1.98 0.40 0.52
C ALA A 118 -0.91 -0.54 -0.04
N ILE A 119 0.12 0.01 -0.70
CA ILE A 119 1.24 -0.76 -1.24
C ILE A 119 2.11 -1.21 -0.06
N PRO A 120 2.23 -2.53 0.18
CA PRO A 120 3.06 -3.01 1.26
C PRO A 120 4.53 -2.73 0.95
N PRO A 121 5.32 -2.29 1.94
CA PRO A 121 6.75 -2.02 1.77
C PRO A 121 7.60 -3.29 1.66
N THR A 122 7.05 -4.44 2.05
CA THR A 122 7.76 -5.73 2.10
C THR A 122 6.90 -6.86 1.55
N SER A 123 7.55 -7.92 1.07
CA SER A 123 6.90 -9.13 0.57
C SER A 123 6.33 -10.03 1.68
N ASN A 124 6.38 -9.62 2.95
CA ASN A 124 6.00 -10.43 4.11
C ASN A 124 4.56 -10.98 4.01
N LYS A 125 3.61 -10.20 3.49
CA LYS A 125 2.23 -10.65 3.26
C LYS A 125 2.16 -11.81 2.26
N VAL A 126 2.93 -11.71 1.18
CA VAL A 126 3.01 -12.72 0.12
C VAL A 126 3.72 -13.99 0.62
N GLU A 127 4.79 -13.85 1.41
CA GLU A 127 5.48 -15.00 2.00
C GLU A 127 4.61 -15.74 3.01
N ARG A 128 3.86 -15.01 3.85
CA ARG A 128 2.86 -15.59 4.77
C ARG A 128 1.76 -16.31 3.99
N LEU A 129 1.28 -15.71 2.90
CA LEU A 129 0.32 -16.32 1.99
C LEU A 129 0.81 -17.66 1.44
N PHE A 130 2.01 -17.70 0.86
CA PHE A 130 2.57 -18.94 0.32
C PHE A 130 2.86 -20.00 1.40
N SER A 131 3.25 -19.57 2.59
CA SER A 131 3.41 -20.46 3.74
C SER A 131 2.09 -21.10 4.15
N MET A 132 1.00 -20.33 4.16
CA MET A 132 -0.36 -20.86 4.40
C MET A 132 -0.82 -21.79 3.28
N ALA A 133 -0.60 -21.43 2.02
CA ALA A 133 -0.92 -22.26 0.87
C ALA A 133 -0.23 -23.63 0.98
N ARG A 134 1.06 -23.64 1.33
CA ARG A 134 1.82 -24.87 1.56
C ARG A 134 1.26 -25.72 2.70
N MET A 135 0.75 -25.09 3.76
CA MET A 135 0.07 -25.80 4.86
C MET A 135 -1.26 -26.44 4.41
N ILE A 136 -2.02 -25.75 3.57
CA ILE A 136 -3.30 -26.26 3.04
C ILE A 136 -3.07 -27.41 2.05
N MET A 137 -2.04 -27.32 1.21
CA MET A 137 -1.66 -28.32 0.21
C MET A 137 -0.91 -29.56 0.77
N ARG A 138 -0.80 -29.74 2.10
CA ARG A 138 -0.10 -30.91 2.68
C ARG A 138 -0.62 -32.23 2.12
N TYR A 139 0.26 -33.26 2.12
CA TYR A 139 0.12 -34.58 1.46
C TYR A 139 -1.27 -35.24 1.47
N GLU A 140 -2.06 -35.11 2.54
CA GLU A 140 -3.43 -35.63 2.66
C GLU A 140 -4.44 -34.96 1.70
N ARG A 141 -4.07 -33.80 1.11
CA ARG A 141 -4.93 -32.97 0.26
C ARG A 141 -4.41 -32.82 -1.17
N ASN A 142 -3.64 -33.79 -1.66
CA ASN A 142 -3.06 -33.77 -3.02
C ASN A 142 -4.09 -33.79 -4.17
N ARG A 143 -5.38 -34.00 -3.88
CA ARG A 143 -6.48 -33.95 -4.86
C ARG A 143 -7.22 -32.62 -4.88
N LEU A 144 -6.76 -31.61 -4.14
CA LEU A 144 -7.39 -30.29 -4.15
C LEU A 144 -7.20 -29.64 -5.53
N SER A 145 -8.29 -29.20 -6.14
CA SER A 145 -8.20 -28.44 -7.38
C SER A 145 -7.64 -27.04 -7.09
N PRO A 146 -7.01 -26.38 -8.08
CA PRO A 146 -6.54 -24.99 -7.92
C PRO A 146 -7.65 -24.05 -7.45
N LEU A 147 -8.88 -24.22 -7.95
CA LEU A 147 -10.05 -23.44 -7.55
C LEU A 147 -10.40 -23.63 -6.07
N MET A 148 -10.40 -24.88 -5.57
CA MET A 148 -10.65 -25.14 -4.16
C MET A 148 -9.56 -24.55 -3.26
N LEU A 149 -8.30 -24.56 -3.72
CA LEU A 149 -7.18 -24.01 -2.96
C LEU A 149 -7.33 -22.49 -2.83
N GLU A 150 -7.68 -21.82 -3.94
CA GLU A 150 -7.95 -20.40 -3.98
C GLU A 150 -9.11 -20.01 -3.04
N MET A 151 -10.22 -20.76 -3.07
CA MET A 151 -11.34 -20.54 -2.16
C MET A 151 -10.94 -20.67 -0.68
N LEU A 152 -10.21 -21.73 -0.33
CA LEU A 152 -9.76 -21.94 1.04
C LEU A 152 -8.79 -20.85 1.51
N LEU A 153 -7.87 -20.43 0.64
CA LEU A 153 -6.96 -19.32 0.92
C LEU A 153 -7.71 -18.01 1.10
N PHE A 154 -8.61 -17.68 0.18
CA PHE A 154 -9.42 -16.46 0.23
C PHE A 154 -10.19 -16.36 1.55
N LEU A 155 -10.87 -17.43 1.95
CA LEU A 155 -11.58 -17.48 3.23
C LEU A 155 -10.61 -17.34 4.40
N LYS A 156 -9.49 -18.07 4.40
CA LYS A 156 -8.54 -18.07 5.52
C LYS A 156 -7.91 -16.68 5.74
N ILE A 157 -7.46 -16.02 4.68
CA ILE A 157 -6.80 -14.72 4.73
C ILE A 157 -7.77 -13.63 5.18
N ASN A 158 -9.00 -13.69 4.68
CA ASN A 158 -10.02 -12.69 4.96
C ASN A 158 -10.91 -13.06 6.16
N SER A 159 -10.46 -13.96 7.04
CA SER A 159 -11.24 -14.45 8.19
C SER A 159 -11.73 -13.36 9.16
N SER A 160 -11.16 -12.16 9.12
CA SER A 160 -11.65 -10.99 9.86
C SER A 160 -12.88 -10.33 9.24
N TYR A 161 -13.17 -10.58 7.97
CA TYR A 161 -14.23 -9.94 7.19
C TYR A 161 -15.51 -10.78 7.08
N TRP A 162 -15.49 -12.01 7.61
CA TRP A 162 -16.64 -12.89 7.57
C TRP A 162 -16.72 -13.71 8.85
N ASP A 163 -17.94 -13.98 9.26
CA ASP A 163 -18.32 -14.92 10.30
C ASP A 163 -19.37 -15.91 9.77
N VAL A 164 -19.80 -16.84 10.62
CA VAL A 164 -20.79 -17.85 10.25
C VAL A 164 -22.08 -17.20 9.74
N THR A 165 -22.49 -16.05 10.29
CA THR A 165 -23.73 -15.35 9.88
C THR A 165 -23.61 -14.71 8.50
N THR A 166 -22.45 -14.13 8.17
CA THR A 166 -22.21 -13.57 6.83
C THR A 166 -22.12 -14.63 5.75
N VAL A 167 -21.62 -15.82 6.08
CA VAL A 167 -21.54 -16.95 5.15
C VAL A 167 -22.92 -17.56 4.93
N ASP A 168 -23.70 -17.75 6.00
CA ASP A 168 -25.07 -18.31 5.94
C ASP A 168 -26.02 -17.43 5.11
N ALA A 169 -25.82 -16.10 5.10
CA ALA A 169 -26.62 -15.18 4.30
C ALA A 169 -26.38 -15.27 2.77
N VAL A 170 -25.34 -15.96 2.32
CA VAL A 170 -24.90 -16.02 0.90
C VAL A 170 -25.01 -17.45 0.33
N ILE A 171 -25.37 -18.43 1.16
CA ILE A 171 -25.65 -19.83 0.77
C ILE A 171 -27.15 -19.99 0.52
#